data_AF-A0A7J4JKU2-F1
#
_entry.id   AF-A0A7J4JKU2-F1
#
_cell.length_a   1.000
_cell.length_b   1.000
_cell.length_c   1.000
_cell.angle_alpha   90.00
_cell.angle_beta   90.00
_cell.angle_gamma   90.00
#
_symmetry.space_group_name_H-M   'P 1'
#
loop_
_entity.id
_entity.type
_entity.pdbx_description
1 polymer ?
#
loop_
_entity_poly.entity_id
_entity_poly.type
_entity_poly.pdbx_seq_one_letter_code
_entity_poly.pdbx_strand_id
1 'polypeptide(L)'
;MAQGSGHGAQSPGLGARGHGTICERNEKRERNMKKKGQSQVIDMMIAFSILFVALIAIFSFFSFYSARLQENIAREDLHEKAFTFTDILLSEGKPKDWNYSNVQIMGLERHQGYIEPGKFNALRFYVDYEKAKNLSGLNGFQFYINLTKFDGSAIGGYGSVENVGGKEVISLRRVLFYGIDNARLEVRIWRGETSACTCQVGSRRCAGDGSALEECTGTYPTCWSVVQQCAQGCVIGGVLPAPTCGGIE
;
A
#
# COMPACT_ATOMS: atom_id res chain seq x y z
N MET A 1 72.35 1.03 13.54
CA MET A 1 72.61 2.43 13.98
C MET A 1 71.29 2.96 14.50
N ALA A 2 71.08 3.43 15.74
CA ALA A 2 71.91 3.72 16.90
C ALA A 2 71.09 3.29 18.14
N GLN A 3 71.62 2.49 19.08
CA GLN A 3 72.39 2.91 20.26
C GLN A 3 71.81 4.11 21.01
N GLY A 4 71.24 3.84 22.19
CA GLY A 4 70.74 4.82 23.15
C GLY A 4 70.55 4.17 24.52
N SER A 5 71.67 3.77 25.13
CA SER A 5 71.78 3.30 26.51
C SER A 5 71.57 4.47 27.47
N GLY A 6 70.75 4.26 28.50
CA GLY A 6 70.47 5.24 29.55
C GLY A 6 70.15 4.56 30.87
N HIS A 7 71.18 4.01 31.53
CA HIS A 7 71.10 3.55 32.92
C HIS A 7 71.05 4.77 33.87
N GLY A 8 69.89 5.02 34.45
CA GLY A 8 69.72 5.93 35.58
C GLY A 8 69.49 5.13 36.86
N ALA A 9 70.51 5.06 37.72
CA ALA A 9 70.42 4.50 39.06
C ALA A 9 69.59 5.44 39.96
N GLN A 10 68.40 4.99 40.38
CA GLN A 10 67.61 5.66 41.41
C GLN A 10 67.96 5.11 42.79
N SER A 11 68.33 6.03 43.68
CA SER A 11 68.63 5.76 45.09
C SER A 11 67.39 5.27 45.85
N PRO A 12 67.52 4.30 46.78
CA PRO A 12 66.45 3.91 47.67
C PRO A 12 66.23 4.99 48.73
N GLY A 13 65.31 5.92 48.46
CA GLY A 13 64.80 6.84 49.46
C GLY A 13 64.04 6.06 50.54
N LEU A 14 64.57 6.08 51.76
CA LEU A 14 63.92 5.60 52.98
C LEU A 14 62.59 6.34 53.17
N GLY A 15 61.51 5.71 52.70
CA GLY A 15 60.15 6.21 52.85
C GLY A 15 59.73 6.16 54.31
N ALA A 16 59.53 7.34 54.89
CA ALA A 16 58.85 7.51 56.17
C ALA A 16 57.50 6.78 56.12
N ARG A 17 57.37 5.70 56.90
CA ARG A 17 56.11 5.01 57.16
C ARG A 17 55.21 5.94 57.98
N GLY A 18 54.49 6.81 57.29
CA GLY A 18 53.38 7.56 57.88
C GLY A 18 52.32 6.58 58.35
N HIS A 19 52.10 6.52 59.67
CA HIS A 19 50.97 5.83 60.29
C HIS A 19 49.67 6.53 59.83
N GLY A 20 49.17 6.17 58.65
CA GLY A 20 47.87 6.60 58.14
C GLY A 20 46.80 6.17 59.14
N THR A 21 46.20 7.16 59.79
CA THR A 21 45.19 6.96 60.84
C THR A 21 43.97 6.23 60.26
N ILE A 22 43.36 5.37 61.07
CA ILE A 22 42.28 4.46 60.65
C ILE A 22 41.10 5.21 59.99
N CYS A 23 40.90 6.49 60.35
CA CYS A 23 39.87 7.36 59.77
C CYS A 23 40.04 7.66 58.28
N GLU A 24 41.26 7.87 57.79
CA GLU A 24 41.51 8.22 56.37
C GLU A 24 41.24 7.03 55.42
N ARG A 25 41.35 5.81 55.95
CA ARG A 25 41.12 4.56 55.20
C ARG A 25 39.64 4.31 54.92
N ASN A 26 38.75 4.80 55.78
CA ASN A 26 37.30 4.62 55.63
C ASN A 26 36.70 5.59 54.58
N GLU A 27 37.16 6.84 54.54
CA GLU A 27 36.68 7.83 53.56
C GLU A 27 37.04 7.43 52.11
N LYS A 28 38.22 6.84 51.91
CA LYS A 28 38.65 6.34 50.59
C LYS A 28 37.81 5.13 50.13
N ARG A 29 37.35 4.28 51.06
CA ARG A 29 36.43 3.16 50.76
C ARG A 29 35.06 3.67 50.33
N GLU A 30 34.50 4.66 51.02
CA GLU A 30 33.18 5.22 50.65
C GLU A 30 33.19 5.88 49.27
N ARG A 31 34.24 6.66 48.96
CA ARG A 31 34.39 7.25 47.61
C ARG A 31 34.52 6.21 46.52
N ASN A 32 35.23 5.10 46.78
CA ASN A 32 35.38 4.01 45.82
C ASN A 32 34.09 3.20 45.65
N MET A 33 33.26 3.05 46.69
CA MET A 33 31.96 2.38 46.59
C MET A 33 30.96 3.21 45.77
N LYS A 34 30.95 4.55 45.94
CA LYS A 34 30.10 5.45 45.14
C LYS A 34 30.46 5.43 43.65
N LYS A 35 31.76 5.34 43.30
CA LYS A 35 32.22 5.25 41.90
C LYS A 35 31.85 3.93 41.22
N LYS A 36 31.79 2.82 41.95
CA LYS A 36 31.43 1.51 41.40
C LYS A 36 29.95 1.41 41.02
N GLY A 37 29.05 2.01 41.81
CA GLY A 37 27.62 2.03 41.49
C GLY A 37 27.31 2.86 40.24
N GLN A 38 28.02 3.97 40.01
CA GLN A 38 27.81 4.83 38.85
C GLN A 38 28.20 4.16 37.53
N SER A 39 29.28 3.38 37.50
CA SER A 39 29.72 2.67 36.29
C SER A 39 28.67 1.69 35.77
N GLN A 40 27.94 1.03 36.66
CA GLN A 40 26.92 0.05 36.28
C GLN A 40 25.67 0.72 35.69
N VAL A 41 25.26 1.88 36.22
CA VAL A 41 24.11 2.63 35.69
C VAL A 41 24.40 3.18 34.31
N ILE A 42 25.62 3.68 34.07
CA ILE A 42 26.03 4.19 32.76
C ILE A 42 26.02 3.07 31.71
N ASP A 43 26.56 1.90 32.05
CA ASP A 43 26.55 0.74 31.16
C ASP A 43 25.13 0.28 30.80
N MET A 44 24.25 0.22 31.81
CA MET A 44 22.82 -0.06 31.61
C MET A 44 22.16 0.97 30.68
N MET A 45 22.42 2.27 30.88
CA MET A 45 21.88 3.34 30.02
C MET A 45 22.35 3.21 28.57
N ILE A 46 23.63 2.85 28.34
CA ILE A 46 24.17 2.64 26.99
C ILE A 46 23.53 1.41 26.35
N ALA A 47 23.38 0.31 27.09
CA ALA A 47 22.70 -0.89 26.57
C ALA A 47 21.25 -0.59 26.17
N PHE A 48 20.51 0.17 27.00
CA PHE A 48 19.14 0.58 26.67
C PHE A 48 19.07 1.53 25.48
N SER A 49 20.01 2.46 25.32
CA SER A 49 19.99 3.38 24.17
C SER A 49 20.22 2.62 22.85
N ILE A 50 21.17 1.68 22.84
CA ILE A 50 21.43 0.81 21.69
C ILE A 50 20.19 -0.05 21.39
N LEU A 51 19.59 -0.65 22.42
CA LEU A 51 18.36 -1.45 22.28
C LEU A 51 17.21 -0.61 21.70
N PHE A 52 17.03 0.62 22.16
CA PHE A 52 15.96 1.49 21.70
C PHE A 52 16.14 1.90 20.24
N VAL A 53 17.36 2.24 19.84
CA VAL A 53 17.70 2.53 18.43
C VAL A 53 17.45 1.29 17.56
N ALA A 54 17.85 0.10 18.02
CA ALA A 54 17.61 -1.14 17.31
C ALA A 54 16.10 -1.43 17.14
N LEU A 55 15.30 -1.20 18.18
CA LEU A 55 13.84 -1.37 18.11
C LEU A 55 13.21 -0.41 17.09
N ILE A 56 13.59 0.87 17.11
CA ILE A 56 13.09 1.86 16.13
C ILE A 56 13.45 1.42 14.70
N ALA A 57 14.67 0.94 14.49
CA ALA A 57 15.10 0.45 13.18
C ALA A 57 14.27 -0.76 12.72
N ILE A 58 14.02 -1.72 13.61
CA ILE A 58 13.19 -2.91 13.31
C ILE A 58 11.76 -2.51 12.96
N PHE A 59 11.12 -1.63 13.75
CA PHE A 59 9.76 -1.17 13.47
C PHE A 59 9.67 -0.39 12.16
N SER A 60 10.66 0.45 11.87
CA SER A 60 10.71 1.21 10.61
C SER A 60 10.87 0.27 9.41
N PHE A 61 11.76 -0.72 9.52
CA PHE A 61 11.97 -1.72 8.48
C PHE A 61 10.71 -2.57 8.25
N PHE A 62 10.06 -3.02 9.33
CA PHE A 62 8.82 -3.78 9.24
C PHE A 62 7.69 -2.98 8.59
N SER A 63 7.57 -1.68 8.93
CA SER A 63 6.57 -0.80 8.33
C SER A 63 6.81 -0.61 6.84
N PHE A 64 8.06 -0.40 6.43
CA PHE A 64 8.43 -0.29 5.02
C PHE A 64 8.16 -1.60 4.25
N TYR A 65 8.56 -2.74 4.82
CA TYR A 65 8.34 -4.05 4.20
C TYR A 65 6.84 -4.37 4.06
N SER A 66 6.05 -4.06 5.09
CA SER A 66 4.60 -4.27 5.06
C SER A 66 3.92 -3.44 3.98
N ALA A 67 4.32 -2.17 3.82
CA ALA A 67 3.79 -1.32 2.74
C ALA A 67 4.14 -1.89 1.35
N ARG A 68 5.38 -2.32 1.14
CA ARG A 68 5.81 -2.96 -0.11
C ARG A 68 5.09 -4.28 -0.39
N LEU A 69 4.87 -5.09 0.64
CA LEU A 69 4.14 -6.35 0.50
C LEU A 69 2.68 -6.10 0.07
N GLN A 70 2.02 -5.09 0.65
CA GLN A 70 0.67 -4.71 0.25
C GLN A 70 0.59 -4.21 -1.20
N GLU A 71 1.57 -3.41 -1.64
CA GLU A 71 1.69 -2.99 -3.06
C GLU A 71 1.83 -4.21 -3.97
N ASN A 72 2.69 -5.17 -3.63
CA ASN A 72 2.90 -6.37 -4.43
C ASN A 72 1.65 -7.25 -4.51
N ILE A 73 0.94 -7.45 -3.40
CA ILE A 73 -0.32 -8.21 -3.38
C ILE A 73 -1.38 -7.50 -4.24
N ALA A 74 -1.50 -6.18 -4.13
CA ALA A 74 -2.44 -5.41 -4.95
C ALA A 74 -2.10 -5.51 -6.46
N ARG A 75 -0.81 -5.51 -6.79
CA ARG A 75 -0.33 -5.70 -8.16
C ARG A 75 -0.63 -7.09 -8.70
N GLU A 76 -0.42 -8.12 -7.89
CA GLU A 76 -0.67 -9.51 -8.28
C GLU A 76 -2.16 -9.76 -8.53
N ASP A 77 -3.05 -9.22 -7.69
CA ASP A 77 -4.50 -9.23 -7.92
C ASP A 77 -4.85 -8.54 -9.25
N LEU A 78 -4.28 -7.37 -9.54
CA LEU A 78 -4.47 -6.69 -10.83
C LEU A 78 -4.03 -7.54 -12.02
N HIS A 79 -2.90 -8.26 -11.90
CA HIS A 79 -2.45 -9.18 -12.93
C HIS A 79 -3.43 -10.34 -13.13
N GLU A 80 -3.88 -10.99 -12.06
CA GLU A 80 -4.85 -12.08 -12.12
C GLU A 80 -6.16 -11.63 -12.78
N LYS A 81 -6.68 -10.45 -12.40
CA LYS A 81 -7.86 -9.85 -13.02
C LYS A 81 -7.65 -9.52 -14.49
N ALA A 82 -6.47 -9.01 -14.84
CA ALA A 82 -6.14 -8.71 -16.24
C ALA A 82 -6.07 -9.97 -17.10
N PHE A 83 -5.48 -11.05 -16.60
CA PHE A 83 -5.46 -12.34 -17.30
C PHE A 83 -6.87 -12.90 -17.45
N THR A 84 -7.62 -12.99 -16.34
CA THR A 84 -9.00 -13.49 -16.36
C THR A 84 -9.88 -12.70 -17.32
N PHE A 85 -9.78 -11.37 -17.30
CA PHE A 85 -10.55 -10.51 -18.21
C PHE A 85 -10.14 -10.73 -19.67
N THR A 86 -8.84 -10.80 -19.94
CA THR A 86 -8.34 -11.05 -21.30
C THR A 86 -8.81 -12.41 -21.82
N ASP A 87 -8.81 -13.45 -20.98
CA ASP A 87 -9.26 -14.79 -21.35
C ASP A 87 -10.77 -14.84 -21.58
N ILE A 88 -11.57 -14.12 -20.78
CA ILE A 88 -13.01 -13.95 -21.03
C ILE A 88 -13.23 -13.21 -22.36
N LEU A 89 -12.50 -12.13 -22.59
CA LEU A 89 -12.61 -11.31 -23.81
C LEU A 89 -12.20 -12.10 -25.06
N LEU A 90 -11.22 -13.00 -24.93
CA LEU A 90 -10.79 -13.93 -25.97
C LEU A 90 -11.60 -15.23 -26.02
N SER A 91 -12.74 -15.30 -25.36
CA SER A 91 -13.69 -16.42 -25.52
C SER A 91 -14.69 -16.16 -26.66
N GLU A 92 -15.47 -17.17 -27.03
CA GLU A 92 -16.60 -17.00 -27.98
C GLU A 92 -17.72 -16.09 -27.44
N GLY A 93 -17.76 -15.90 -26.12
CA GLY A 93 -18.85 -15.25 -25.42
C GLY A 93 -20.06 -16.16 -25.23
N LYS A 94 -21.05 -15.68 -24.47
CA LYS A 94 -22.33 -16.36 -24.26
C LYS A 94 -23.50 -15.38 -24.35
N PRO A 95 -24.53 -15.67 -25.19
CA PRO A 95 -24.57 -16.74 -26.20
C PRO A 95 -23.51 -16.55 -27.31
N LYS A 96 -23.30 -17.57 -28.17
CA LYS A 96 -22.27 -17.50 -29.24
C LYS A 96 -22.49 -16.31 -30.19
N ASP A 97 -23.76 -16.05 -30.53
CA ASP A 97 -24.20 -14.94 -31.37
C ASP A 97 -24.78 -13.81 -30.50
N TRP A 98 -24.04 -13.43 -29.45
CA TRP A 98 -24.48 -12.35 -28.58
C TRP A 98 -24.53 -11.01 -29.32
N ASN A 99 -25.45 -10.16 -28.88
CA ASN A 99 -25.68 -8.80 -29.31
C ASN A 99 -25.85 -7.91 -28.07
N TYR A 100 -26.14 -6.62 -28.28
CA TYR A 100 -26.26 -5.66 -27.18
C TYR A 100 -27.36 -6.02 -26.14
N SER A 101 -28.40 -6.73 -26.54
CA SER A 101 -29.57 -7.03 -25.72
C SER A 101 -29.48 -8.37 -24.98
N ASN A 102 -28.80 -9.37 -25.54
CA ASN A 102 -28.75 -10.73 -24.96
C ASN A 102 -27.38 -11.13 -24.38
N VAL A 103 -26.38 -10.25 -24.39
CA VAL A 103 -25.03 -10.55 -23.89
C VAL A 103 -25.04 -10.91 -22.40
N GLN A 104 -24.50 -12.11 -22.08
CA GLN A 104 -24.30 -12.58 -20.71
C GLN A 104 -22.80 -12.66 -20.37
N ILE A 105 -21.99 -13.13 -21.33
CA ILE A 105 -20.53 -13.13 -21.23
C ILE A 105 -20.00 -12.52 -22.51
N MET A 106 -19.24 -11.44 -22.38
CA MET A 106 -18.62 -10.78 -23.53
C MET A 106 -17.42 -11.59 -23.99
N GLY A 107 -17.42 -11.98 -25.26
CA GLY A 107 -16.29 -12.62 -25.91
C GLY A 107 -16.21 -12.17 -27.36
N LEU A 108 -15.01 -11.86 -27.83
CA LEU A 108 -14.75 -11.29 -29.15
C LEU A 108 -14.39 -12.36 -30.18
N GLU A 109 -13.95 -13.53 -29.73
CA GLU A 109 -13.51 -14.58 -30.63
C GLU A 109 -14.70 -15.27 -31.31
N ARG A 110 -14.45 -15.74 -32.53
CA ARG A 110 -15.32 -16.69 -33.22
C ARG A 110 -14.76 -18.10 -33.17
N HIS A 111 -13.44 -18.21 -33.24
CA HIS A 111 -12.66 -19.44 -33.12
C HIS A 111 -11.20 -19.07 -32.82
N GLN A 112 -10.56 -19.81 -31.92
CA GLN A 112 -9.12 -19.79 -31.56
C GLN A 112 -8.29 -18.64 -32.18
N GLY A 113 -8.34 -17.46 -31.57
CA GLY A 113 -7.53 -16.30 -31.96
C GLY A 113 -8.06 -15.48 -33.14
N TYR A 114 -9.25 -15.77 -33.67
CA TYR A 114 -9.93 -14.97 -34.69
C TYR A 114 -11.03 -14.13 -34.07
N ILE A 115 -10.81 -12.82 -34.00
CA ILE A 115 -11.81 -11.86 -33.57
C ILE A 115 -12.77 -11.56 -34.73
N GLU A 116 -14.05 -11.59 -34.41
CA GLU A 116 -15.11 -11.20 -35.33
C GLU A 116 -15.30 -9.66 -35.32
N PRO A 117 -15.08 -8.96 -36.46
CA PRO A 117 -15.22 -7.50 -36.52
C PRO A 117 -16.57 -6.98 -36.04
N GLY A 118 -17.65 -7.73 -36.31
CA GLY A 118 -19.01 -7.40 -35.87
C GLY A 118 -19.14 -7.32 -34.35
N LYS A 119 -18.56 -8.28 -33.61
CA LYS A 119 -18.61 -8.31 -32.14
C LYS A 119 -17.81 -7.17 -31.52
N PHE A 120 -16.63 -6.86 -32.07
CA PHE A 120 -15.82 -5.74 -31.58
C PHE A 120 -16.50 -4.39 -31.82
N ASN A 121 -17.09 -4.19 -33.00
CA ASN A 121 -17.90 -3.00 -33.27
C ASN A 121 -19.13 -2.94 -32.36
N ALA A 122 -19.78 -4.07 -32.11
CA ALA A 122 -20.95 -4.10 -31.23
C ALA A 122 -20.59 -3.73 -29.78
N LEU A 123 -19.46 -4.23 -29.28
CA LEU A 123 -18.90 -3.83 -27.98
C LEU A 123 -18.66 -2.32 -27.95
N ARG A 124 -18.00 -1.78 -28.98
CA ARG A 124 -17.60 -0.36 -29.02
C ARG A 124 -18.78 0.61 -29.04
N PHE A 125 -19.82 0.29 -29.81
CA PHE A 125 -20.90 1.25 -30.10
C PHE A 125 -22.18 1.02 -29.31
N TYR A 126 -22.43 -0.21 -28.82
CA TYR A 126 -23.73 -0.55 -28.21
C TYR A 126 -23.64 -1.04 -26.77
N VAL A 127 -22.47 -1.43 -26.28
CA VAL A 127 -22.31 -1.90 -24.90
C VAL A 127 -21.81 -0.73 -24.05
N ASP A 128 -22.66 -0.29 -23.12
CA ASP A 128 -22.28 0.69 -22.12
C ASP A 128 -21.10 0.20 -21.27
N TYR A 129 -20.19 1.11 -20.94
CA TYR A 129 -18.94 0.78 -20.24
C TYR A 129 -19.18 0.19 -18.85
N GLU A 130 -20.15 0.72 -18.09
CA GLU A 130 -20.46 0.20 -16.75
C GLU A 130 -21.10 -1.19 -16.86
N LYS A 131 -21.96 -1.41 -17.87
CA LYS A 131 -22.48 -2.75 -18.17
C LYS A 131 -21.33 -3.72 -18.50
N ALA A 132 -20.38 -3.31 -19.33
CA ALA A 132 -19.22 -4.15 -19.67
C ALA A 132 -18.38 -4.49 -18.43
N LYS A 133 -18.12 -3.51 -17.56
CA LYS A 133 -17.38 -3.71 -16.30
C LYS A 133 -18.06 -4.70 -15.37
N ASN A 134 -19.39 -4.62 -15.25
CA ASN A 134 -20.17 -5.55 -14.45
C ASN A 134 -20.12 -6.98 -15.02
N LEU A 135 -20.27 -7.11 -16.35
CA LEU A 135 -20.23 -8.41 -17.03
C LEU A 135 -18.85 -9.07 -16.98
N SER A 136 -17.77 -8.28 -16.94
CA SER A 136 -16.40 -8.79 -16.82
C SER A 136 -15.95 -9.04 -15.37
N GLY A 137 -16.78 -8.69 -14.38
CA GLY A 137 -16.42 -8.81 -12.97
C GLY A 137 -15.34 -7.84 -12.53
N LEU A 138 -15.12 -6.75 -13.27
CA LEU A 138 -14.11 -5.73 -13.00
C LEU A 138 -14.63 -4.60 -12.08
N ASN A 139 -15.52 -4.92 -11.15
CA ASN A 139 -16.09 -3.94 -10.23
C ASN A 139 -14.99 -3.30 -9.37
N GLY A 140 -14.85 -1.98 -9.45
CA GLY A 140 -13.78 -1.21 -8.77
C GLY A 140 -12.51 -1.03 -9.61
N PHE A 141 -12.44 -1.63 -10.79
CA PHE A 141 -11.34 -1.44 -11.74
C PHE A 141 -11.81 -0.68 -12.96
N GLN A 142 -10.87 -0.05 -13.64
CA GLN A 142 -11.08 0.63 -14.90
C GLN A 142 -10.26 -0.11 -15.96
N PHE A 143 -10.77 -0.16 -17.18
CA PHE A 143 -10.09 -0.83 -18.27
C PHE A 143 -10.18 -0.06 -19.57
N TYR A 144 -9.19 -0.30 -20.42
CA TYR A 144 -9.11 0.18 -21.79
C TYR A 144 -8.61 -0.92 -22.69
N ILE A 145 -9.34 -1.16 -23.77
CA ILE A 145 -9.02 -2.12 -24.81
C ILE A 145 -8.60 -1.33 -26.04
N ASN A 146 -7.46 -1.68 -26.61
CA ASN A 146 -6.96 -1.11 -27.84
C ASN A 146 -6.65 -2.22 -28.82
N LEU A 147 -7.15 -2.09 -30.04
CA LEU A 147 -6.90 -3.04 -31.11
C LEU A 147 -6.15 -2.32 -32.24
N THR A 148 -4.94 -2.80 -32.53
CA THR A 148 -4.07 -2.20 -33.55
C THR A 148 -3.62 -3.28 -34.53
N LYS A 149 -3.49 -2.95 -35.81
CA LYS A 149 -2.83 -3.83 -36.77
C LYS A 149 -1.32 -3.90 -36.51
N PHE A 150 -0.64 -4.86 -37.13
CA PHE A 150 0.82 -5.01 -37.02
C PHE A 150 1.61 -3.85 -37.64
N ASP A 151 1.01 -3.12 -38.59
CA ASP A 151 1.57 -1.89 -39.18
C ASP A 151 1.48 -0.67 -38.23
N GLY A 152 0.84 -0.82 -37.07
CA GLY A 152 0.62 0.24 -36.09
C GLY A 152 -0.64 1.06 -36.30
N SER A 153 -1.40 0.82 -37.38
CA SER A 153 -2.70 1.47 -37.60
C SER A 153 -3.72 1.05 -36.53
N ALA A 154 -4.40 2.02 -35.95
CA ALA A 154 -5.44 1.76 -34.96
C ALA A 154 -6.72 1.26 -35.65
N ILE A 155 -7.21 0.10 -35.24
CA ILE A 155 -8.54 -0.40 -35.66
C ILE A 155 -9.61 0.29 -34.81
N GLY A 156 -9.37 0.38 -33.50
CA GLY A 156 -10.24 1.08 -32.57
C GLY A 156 -9.89 0.77 -31.11
N GLY A 157 -10.47 1.57 -30.21
CA GLY A 157 -10.38 1.35 -28.78
C GLY A 157 -11.76 1.39 -28.12
N TYR A 158 -11.85 0.77 -26.95
CA TYR A 158 -13.04 0.74 -26.11
C TYR A 158 -12.65 0.81 -24.63
N GLY A 159 -13.39 1.59 -23.85
CA GLY A 159 -13.15 1.76 -22.41
C GLY A 159 -12.87 3.22 -22.03
N SER A 160 -12.49 3.42 -20.78
CA SER A 160 -12.14 4.76 -20.29
C SER A 160 -10.80 5.21 -20.88
N VAL A 161 -10.77 6.42 -21.43
CA VAL A 161 -9.56 7.01 -22.05
C VAL A 161 -8.64 7.62 -20.98
N GLU A 162 -9.15 7.81 -19.77
CA GLU A 162 -8.44 8.49 -18.70
C GLU A 162 -7.54 7.53 -17.92
N ASN A 163 -6.26 7.56 -18.29
CA ASN A 163 -5.16 7.07 -17.47
C ASN A 163 -4.32 8.26 -16.96
N VAL A 164 -4.99 9.35 -16.56
CA VAL A 164 -4.31 10.64 -16.27
C VAL A 164 -3.66 10.64 -14.87
N GLY A 165 -3.92 9.64 -14.03
CA GLY A 165 -3.33 9.59 -12.69
C GLY A 165 -3.26 8.20 -12.03
N GLY A 166 -3.58 7.13 -12.76
CA GLY A 166 -3.52 5.78 -12.21
C GLY A 166 -2.10 5.43 -11.78
N LYS A 167 -1.86 5.32 -10.46
CA LYS A 167 -0.54 4.93 -9.90
C LYS A 167 -0.08 3.56 -10.37
N GLU A 168 -1.01 2.70 -10.80
CA GLU A 168 -0.72 1.33 -11.20
C GLU A 168 -1.58 0.92 -12.40
N VAL A 169 -0.91 0.65 -13.53
CA VAL A 169 -1.53 0.22 -14.78
C VAL A 169 -0.86 -1.06 -15.24
N ILE A 170 -1.63 -2.13 -15.37
CA ILE A 170 -1.19 -3.38 -15.98
C ILE A 170 -1.63 -3.39 -17.44
N SER A 171 -0.69 -3.64 -18.36
CA SER A 171 -0.95 -3.80 -19.78
C SER A 171 -0.64 -5.23 -20.21
N LEU A 172 -1.63 -5.90 -20.81
CA LEU A 172 -1.50 -7.21 -21.43
C LEU A 172 -1.65 -7.08 -22.94
N ARG A 173 -0.76 -7.74 -23.67
CA ARG A 173 -0.75 -7.73 -25.14
C ARG A 173 -0.89 -9.14 -25.68
N ARG A 174 -1.83 -9.34 -26.59
CA ARG A 174 -2.09 -10.61 -27.28
C ARG A 174 -2.06 -10.39 -28.79
N VAL A 175 -1.54 -11.38 -29.52
CA VAL A 175 -1.53 -11.40 -30.99
C VAL A 175 -2.69 -12.27 -31.45
N LEU A 176 -3.44 -11.79 -32.43
CA LEU A 176 -4.65 -12.44 -32.93
C LEU A 176 -4.96 -12.00 -34.37
N PHE A 177 -5.97 -12.60 -34.99
CA PHE A 177 -6.46 -12.25 -36.31
C PHE A 177 -7.74 -11.42 -36.22
N TYR A 178 -7.80 -10.30 -36.93
CA TYR A 178 -9.00 -9.46 -37.05
C TYR A 178 -9.49 -9.52 -38.50
N GLY A 179 -10.47 -10.39 -38.77
CA GLY A 179 -10.83 -10.73 -40.13
C GLY A 179 -9.69 -11.47 -40.85
N ILE A 180 -9.09 -10.83 -41.85
CA ILE A 180 -7.93 -11.37 -42.61
C ILE A 180 -6.58 -10.81 -42.15
N ASP A 181 -6.59 -9.78 -41.29
CA ASP A 181 -5.38 -9.05 -40.90
C ASP A 181 -4.83 -9.55 -39.57
N ASN A 182 -3.50 -9.54 -39.42
CA ASN A 182 -2.84 -9.73 -38.12
C ASN A 182 -3.00 -8.48 -37.25
N ALA A 183 -3.52 -8.66 -36.04
CA ALA A 183 -3.77 -7.60 -35.09
C ALA A 183 -3.18 -7.91 -33.71
N ARG A 184 -2.97 -6.84 -32.95
CA ARG A 184 -2.52 -6.84 -31.57
C ARG A 184 -3.62 -6.24 -30.71
N LEU A 185 -4.09 -7.03 -29.75
CA LEU A 185 -5.00 -6.59 -28.71
C LEU A 185 -4.17 -6.19 -27.49
N GLU A 186 -4.28 -4.94 -27.08
CA GLU A 186 -3.73 -4.42 -25.85
C GLU A 186 -4.87 -4.13 -24.86
N VAL A 187 -4.84 -4.80 -23.72
CA VAL A 187 -5.77 -4.60 -22.62
C VAL A 187 -5.02 -3.92 -21.48
N ARG A 188 -5.50 -2.76 -21.06
CA ARG A 188 -4.98 -2.02 -19.91
C ARG A 188 -6.01 -2.06 -18.80
N ILE A 189 -5.59 -2.42 -17.60
CA ILE A 189 -6.44 -2.38 -16.40
C ILE A 189 -5.70 -1.59 -15.33
N TRP A 190 -6.45 -0.76 -14.61
CA TRP A 190 -5.97 -0.02 -13.45
C TRP A 190 -7.04 0.03 -12.39
N ARG A 191 -6.65 0.32 -11.15
CA ARG A 191 -7.62 0.60 -10.09
C ARG A 191 -8.23 1.97 -10.35
N GLY A 192 -9.55 2.04 -10.39
CA GLY A 192 -10.22 3.34 -10.43
C GLY A 192 -9.91 4.10 -9.15
N GLU A 193 -9.85 5.43 -9.21
CA GLU A 193 -10.08 6.21 -8.01
C GLU A 193 -11.48 5.81 -7.55
N THR A 194 -11.53 4.98 -6.51
CA THR A 194 -12.75 4.88 -5.72
C THR A 194 -12.92 6.30 -5.27
N SER A 195 -13.88 7.03 -5.87
CA SER A 195 -14.33 8.32 -5.35
C SER A 195 -14.47 8.09 -3.87
N ALA A 196 -13.52 8.60 -3.10
CA ALA A 196 -13.35 8.21 -1.70
C ALA A 196 -14.74 8.31 -1.10
N CYS A 197 -15.21 7.28 -0.38
CA CYS A 197 -16.48 7.34 0.35
C CYS A 197 -16.39 8.62 1.19
N THR A 198 -16.84 9.74 0.65
CA THR A 198 -16.74 11.03 1.31
C THR A 198 -17.97 10.95 2.17
N CYS A 199 -17.78 10.47 3.39
CA CYS A 199 -18.75 10.68 4.43
C CYS A 199 -18.79 12.19 4.60
N GLN A 200 -19.64 12.86 3.82
CA GLN A 200 -20.07 14.19 4.16
C GLN A 200 -20.77 14.02 5.49
N VAL A 201 -20.06 14.34 6.57
CA VAL A 201 -20.65 14.53 7.88
C VAL A 201 -21.60 15.70 7.71
N GLY A 202 -22.83 15.39 7.30
CA GLY A 202 -23.90 16.37 7.24
C GLY A 202 -23.98 16.95 8.64
N SER A 203 -23.79 18.27 8.75
CA SER A 203 -23.91 19.02 10.01
C SER A 203 -25.35 18.99 10.54
N ARG A 204 -25.88 17.81 10.87
CA ARG A 204 -27.14 17.69 11.60
C ARG A 204 -26.82 18.03 13.05
N ARG A 205 -27.29 19.20 13.47
CA ARG A 205 -27.51 19.50 14.89
C ARG A 205 -28.28 18.33 15.48
N CYS A 206 -27.81 17.76 16.58
CA CYS A 206 -28.57 16.81 17.36
C CYS A 206 -29.88 17.49 17.77
N ALA A 207 -30.96 17.21 17.04
CA ALA A 207 -32.30 17.49 17.53
C ALA A 207 -32.53 16.55 18.72
N GLY A 208 -32.98 17.11 19.84
CA GLY A 208 -33.01 16.48 21.17
C GLY A 208 -33.93 15.27 21.35
N ASP A 209 -34.35 14.62 20.27
CA ASP A 209 -35.10 13.38 20.32
C ASP A 209 -34.15 12.25 19.87
N GLY A 210 -33.74 11.41 20.82
CA GLY A 210 -32.68 10.41 20.72
C GLY A 210 -32.92 9.25 19.74
N SER A 211 -33.19 9.56 18.47
CA SER A 211 -33.32 8.60 17.38
C SER A 211 -32.80 9.19 16.07
N ALA A 212 -31.48 9.33 15.95
CA ALA A 212 -30.82 9.56 14.67
C ALA A 212 -30.37 8.20 14.10
N LEU A 213 -31.16 7.63 13.21
CA LEU A 213 -30.72 6.56 12.31
C LEU A 213 -29.87 7.22 11.21
N GLU A 214 -28.55 7.08 11.32
CA GLU A 214 -27.64 7.37 10.20
C GLU A 214 -27.81 6.26 9.16
N GLU A 215 -28.46 6.59 8.04
CA GLU A 215 -28.55 5.73 6.88
C GLU A 215 -27.27 5.90 6.04
N CYS A 216 -26.23 5.13 6.36
CA CYS A 216 -25.05 4.99 5.51
C CYS A 216 -25.40 4.07 4.33
N THR A 217 -26.05 4.61 3.30
CA THR A 217 -26.32 3.84 2.07
C THR A 217 -25.07 3.83 1.18
N GLY A 218 -24.21 2.82 1.36
CA GLY A 218 -23.07 2.57 0.48
C GLY A 218 -22.81 1.06 0.34
N THR A 219 -22.91 0.53 -0.87
CA THR A 219 -22.87 -0.91 -1.19
C THR A 219 -21.48 -1.52 -1.33
N TYR A 220 -20.43 -0.87 -0.81
CA TYR A 220 -19.05 -1.34 -0.97
C TYR A 220 -18.46 -1.89 0.35
N PRO A 221 -17.87 -3.11 0.35
CA PRO A 221 -17.36 -3.77 1.56
C PRO A 221 -16.17 -3.03 2.20
N THR A 222 -15.49 -2.14 1.48
CA THR A 222 -14.40 -1.30 2.03
C THR A 222 -14.90 -0.12 2.87
N CYS A 223 -16.20 0.20 2.81
CA CYS A 223 -16.77 1.32 3.56
C CYS A 223 -17.19 0.90 5.00
N TRP A 224 -17.26 -0.42 5.30
CA TRP A 224 -17.66 -0.95 6.63
C TRP A 224 -16.65 -0.68 7.75
N SER A 225 -15.34 -0.69 7.46
CA SER A 225 -14.32 -0.40 8.48
C SER A 225 -14.32 1.06 8.93
N VAL A 226 -14.70 1.99 8.05
CA VAL A 226 -14.85 3.41 8.35
C VAL A 226 -16.08 3.67 9.20
N VAL A 227 -17.22 3.01 8.90
CA VAL A 227 -18.44 3.09 9.71
C VAL A 227 -18.19 2.61 11.15
N GLN A 228 -17.37 1.56 11.32
CA GLN A 228 -17.06 1.02 12.65
C GLN A 228 -16.19 1.95 13.50
N GLN A 229 -15.34 2.78 12.88
CA GLN A 229 -14.57 3.83 13.59
C GLN A 229 -15.44 5.05 13.94
N CYS A 230 -16.38 5.46 13.09
CA CYS A 230 -17.33 6.54 13.41
C CYS A 230 -18.29 6.15 14.54
N ALA A 231 -18.78 4.91 14.56
CA ALA A 231 -19.71 4.43 15.58
C ALA A 231 -19.09 4.39 17.00
N GLN A 232 -17.77 4.18 17.13
CA GLN A 232 -17.10 4.15 18.44
C GLN A 232 -16.78 5.53 19.01
N GLY A 233 -16.84 6.60 18.19
CA GLY A 233 -16.61 7.98 18.64
C GLY A 233 -17.85 8.66 19.26
N CYS A 234 -19.04 8.11 19.10
CA CYS A 234 -20.31 8.78 19.47
C CYS A 234 -20.83 8.41 20.88
N VAL A 235 -20.14 7.56 21.64
CA VAL A 235 -20.69 6.93 22.87
C VAL A 235 -20.37 7.69 24.17
N ILE A 236 -19.60 8.78 24.16
CA ILE A 236 -19.31 9.51 25.40
C ILE A 236 -19.63 10.99 25.22
N GLY A 237 -20.73 11.42 25.86
CA GLY A 237 -21.22 12.79 25.95
C GLY A 237 -20.27 13.73 26.71
N GLY A 238 -19.05 13.88 26.21
CA GLY A 238 -18.14 14.96 26.52
C GLY A 238 -17.93 15.77 25.26
N VAL A 239 -18.17 17.07 25.33
CA VAL A 239 -17.82 18.04 24.29
C VAL A 239 -16.30 17.97 24.09
N LEU A 240 -15.84 17.12 23.17
CA LEU A 240 -14.45 17.10 22.73
C LEU A 240 -14.30 18.07 21.56
N PRO A 241 -13.20 18.85 21.52
CA PRO A 241 -12.93 19.75 20.41
C PRO A 241 -12.79 18.93 19.12
N ALA A 242 -13.43 19.43 18.05
CA ALA A 242 -13.46 18.79 16.75
C ALA A 242 -12.03 18.43 16.27
N PRO A 243 -11.80 17.19 15.81
CA PRO A 243 -10.54 16.86 15.17
C PRO A 243 -10.42 17.68 13.87
N THR A 244 -9.39 18.51 13.79
CA THR A 244 -9.02 19.18 12.55
C THR A 244 -8.54 18.12 11.57
N CYS A 245 -9.36 17.78 10.57
CA CYS A 245 -8.91 17.02 9.41
C CYS A 245 -7.87 17.88 8.68
N GLY A 246 -6.59 17.53 8.83
CA GLY A 246 -5.52 18.12 8.05
C GLY A 246 -5.78 17.83 6.58
N GLY A 247 -6.02 18.89 5.81
CA GLY A 247 -6.04 18.83 4.35
C GLY A 247 -4.70 18.31 3.87
N ILE A 248 -4.73 17.28 3.05
CA ILE A 248 -3.59 16.85 2.25
C ILE A 248 -3.77 17.60 0.92
N GLU A 249 -2.97 18.65 0.72
CA GLU A 249 -2.73 19.23 -0.62
C GLU A 249 -1.88 18.29 -1.47
#